data_AF-A0A0A3W2M4-F1
#
_entry.id   AF-A0A0A3W2M4-F1
#
_cell.length_a   1.000
_cell.length_b   1.000
_cell.length_c   1.000
_cell.angle_alpha   90.00
_cell.angle_beta   90.00
_cell.angle_gamma   90.00
#
_symmetry.space_group_name_H-M   'P 1'
#
loop_
_entity.id
_entity.type
_entity.pdbx_description
1 polymer ?
#
loop_
_entity_poly.entity_id
_entity_poly.type
_entity_poly.pdbx_seq_one_letter_code
_entity_poly.pdbx_strand_id
1 'polypeptide(L)'
;MPENYTEPLTPVYSCMAGTNQKNPRCIALQGTIGEQVSCGMYELRSSSCKEVQIADAQCNKARMAHNMVPFIQIEADEAENDDNFERVS
;
A
#
# COMPACT_ATOMS: atom_id res chain seq x y z
N MET A 1 -5.18 17.20 7.09
CA MET A 1 -4.83 16.89 5.69
C MET A 1 -4.37 18.18 5.04
N PRO A 2 -3.25 18.22 4.29
CA PRO A 2 -2.76 19.44 3.68
C PRO A 2 -3.72 20.00 2.61
N GLU A 3 -3.71 21.32 2.44
CA GLU A 3 -4.46 22.00 1.39
C GLU A 3 -4.02 21.52 -0.01
N ASN A 4 -4.95 21.44 -0.96
CA ASN A 4 -4.75 20.96 -2.33
C ASN A 4 -4.45 19.45 -2.50
N TYR A 5 -4.41 18.65 -1.42
CA TYR A 5 -4.27 17.19 -1.50
C TYR A 5 -5.61 16.44 -1.53
N THR A 6 -6.71 17.16 -1.38
CA THR A 6 -8.06 16.63 -1.45
C THR A 6 -8.91 17.43 -2.40
N GLU A 7 -9.89 16.78 -3.01
CA GLU A 7 -10.92 17.41 -3.85
C GLU A 7 -12.32 17.04 -3.33
N PRO A 8 -13.28 17.98 -3.40
CA PRO A 8 -14.66 17.70 -2.98
C PRO A 8 -15.30 16.72 -3.96
N LEU A 9 -15.91 15.65 -3.42
CA LEU A 9 -16.68 14.68 -4.21
C LEU A 9 -18.18 14.97 -4.11
N THR A 10 -18.64 15.37 -2.92
CA THR A 10 -20.01 15.79 -2.62
C THR A 10 -19.96 16.93 -1.59
N PRO A 11 -21.10 17.52 -1.16
CA PRO A 11 -21.09 18.55 -0.13
C PRO A 11 -20.51 18.12 1.23
N VAL A 12 -20.46 16.82 1.52
CA VAL A 12 -19.99 16.28 2.82
C VAL A 12 -18.83 15.30 2.69
N TYR A 13 -18.47 14.88 1.47
CA TYR A 13 -17.39 13.93 1.22
C TYR A 13 -16.32 14.54 0.34
N SER A 14 -15.07 14.23 0.64
CA SER A 14 -13.90 14.56 -0.16
C SER A 14 -13.07 13.32 -0.40
N CYS A 15 -12.33 13.29 -1.50
CA CYS A 15 -11.36 12.25 -1.80
C CYS A 15 -9.96 12.85 -1.99
N MET A 16 -8.95 11.98 -2.04
CA MET A 16 -7.58 12.42 -2.36
C MET A 16 -7.53 12.92 -3.80
N ALA A 17 -6.92 14.09 -4.02
CA ALA A 17 -6.82 14.67 -5.35
C ALA A 17 -6.10 13.71 -6.32
N GLY A 18 -6.65 13.56 -7.52
CA GLY A 18 -6.15 12.65 -8.57
C GLY A 18 -6.65 11.20 -8.45
N THR A 19 -7.48 10.90 -7.43
CA THR A 19 -8.09 9.56 -7.29
C THR A 19 -9.51 9.48 -7.87
N ASN A 20 -10.18 10.61 -8.13
CA ASN A 20 -11.53 10.64 -8.69
C ASN A 20 -11.56 10.50 -10.23
N GLN A 21 -10.93 9.44 -10.74
CA GLN A 21 -10.83 9.20 -12.18
C GLN A 21 -10.68 7.71 -12.50
N LYS A 22 -10.86 7.32 -13.78
CA LYS A 22 -10.80 5.92 -14.22
C LYS A 22 -9.50 5.21 -13.86
N ASN A 23 -8.37 5.92 -13.96
CA ASN A 23 -7.04 5.42 -13.60
C ASN A 23 -6.53 6.24 -12.40
N PRO A 24 -6.89 5.89 -11.16
CA PRO A 24 -6.61 6.72 -9.99
C PRO A 24 -5.11 6.84 -9.73
N ARG A 25 -4.61 8.07 -9.59
CA ARG A 25 -3.22 8.34 -9.20
C ARG A 25 -3.19 9.56 -8.29
N CYS A 26 -3.06 9.33 -6.99
CA CYS A 26 -2.96 10.38 -6.00
C CYS A 26 -1.77 11.30 -6.31
N ILE A 27 -1.98 12.62 -6.22
CA ILE A 27 -0.91 13.61 -6.47
C ILE A 27 0.29 13.49 -5.52
N ALA A 28 0.09 12.86 -4.35
CA ALA A 28 1.15 12.60 -3.38
C ALA A 28 2.04 11.40 -3.76
N LEU A 29 1.64 10.58 -4.74
CA LEU A 29 2.38 9.38 -5.13
C LEU A 29 3.59 9.78 -6.00
N GLN A 30 4.78 9.56 -5.47
CA GLN A 30 6.04 9.82 -6.14
C GLN A 30 6.62 8.52 -6.71
N GLY A 31 7.37 8.62 -7.81
CA GLY A 31 8.03 7.50 -8.47
C GLY A 31 7.15 6.70 -9.43
N THR A 32 7.67 5.54 -9.82
CA THR A 32 7.13 4.67 -10.89
C THR A 32 6.59 3.37 -10.31
N ILE A 33 5.32 3.09 -10.54
CA ILE A 33 4.66 1.86 -10.07
C ILE A 33 5.29 0.66 -10.75
N GLY A 34 5.65 -0.37 -9.97
CA GLY A 34 6.39 -1.54 -10.44
C GLY A 34 7.90 -1.43 -10.27
N GLU A 35 8.41 -0.23 -10.00
CA GLU A 35 9.81 0.04 -9.69
C GLU A 35 9.92 0.53 -8.24
N GLN A 36 10.05 1.85 -8.03
CA GLN A 36 10.12 2.47 -6.72
C GLN A 36 9.04 3.55 -6.61
N VAL A 37 8.23 3.46 -5.56
CA VAL A 37 7.21 4.45 -5.21
C VAL A 37 7.26 4.81 -3.73
N SER A 38 6.84 6.03 -3.41
CA SER A 38 6.63 6.49 -2.04
C SER A 38 5.53 7.53 -2.00
N CYS A 39 4.97 7.77 -0.81
CA CYS A 39 4.06 8.89 -0.58
C CYS A 39 4.87 10.10 -0.14
N GLY A 40 4.81 11.20 -0.89
CA GLY A 40 5.51 12.45 -0.56
C GLY A 40 5.01 13.17 0.70
N MET A 41 3.93 12.67 1.32
CA MET A 41 3.38 13.18 2.58
C MET A 41 3.04 12.03 3.56
N TYR A 42 3.90 11.01 3.63
CA TYR A 42 3.64 9.74 4.31
C TYR A 42 3.11 9.88 5.76
N GLU A 43 3.67 10.81 6.54
CA GLU A 43 3.25 11.08 7.94
C GLU A 43 1.84 11.69 8.03
N LEU A 44 1.47 12.48 7.03
CA LEU A 44 0.22 13.26 6.98
C LEU A 44 -0.92 12.56 6.23
N ARG A 45 -0.73 11.28 5.85
CA ARG A 45 -1.75 10.46 5.18
C ARG A 45 -3.08 10.45 5.95
N SER A 46 -4.19 10.40 5.20
CA SER A 46 -5.53 10.14 5.77
C SER A 46 -5.59 8.79 6.46
N SER A 47 -6.58 8.60 7.34
CA SER A 47 -6.91 7.30 7.92
C SER A 47 -7.09 6.23 6.85
N SER A 48 -7.85 6.52 5.79
CA SER A 48 -8.07 5.58 4.68
C SER A 48 -6.78 5.12 3.99
N CYS A 49 -5.77 5.98 3.87
CA CYS A 49 -4.46 5.59 3.35
C CYS A 49 -3.58 4.84 4.36
N LYS A 50 -3.82 5.01 5.66
CA LYS A 50 -3.12 4.30 6.75
C LYS A 50 -3.68 2.90 7.00
N GLU A 51 -4.96 2.71 6.72
CA GLU A 51 -5.67 1.43 6.89
C GLU A 51 -5.19 0.36 5.90
N VAL A 52 -4.76 0.74 4.70
CA VAL A 52 -4.26 -0.20 3.68
C VAL A 52 -2.96 -0.87 4.14
N GLN A 53 -2.99 -2.20 4.23
CA GLN A 53 -1.86 -3.04 4.61
C GLN A 53 -1.27 -3.76 3.40
N ILE A 54 -0.02 -4.20 3.55
CA ILE A 54 0.64 -5.05 2.56
C ILE A 54 -0.15 -6.35 2.42
N ALA A 55 -0.36 -6.79 1.18
CA ALA A 55 -1.07 -8.02 0.82
C ALA A 55 -2.56 -8.10 1.21
N ASP A 56 -3.17 -6.99 1.64
CA ASP A 56 -4.62 -6.94 1.85
C ASP A 56 -5.40 -6.89 0.51
N ALA A 57 -6.72 -6.89 0.61
CA ALA A 57 -7.60 -6.86 -0.57
C ALA A 57 -7.40 -5.61 -1.44
N GLN A 58 -7.15 -4.44 -0.83
CA GLN A 58 -6.99 -3.17 -1.55
C GLN A 58 -5.61 -3.07 -2.21
N CYS A 59 -4.56 -3.56 -1.54
CA CYS A 59 -3.21 -3.73 -2.07
C CYS A 59 -3.24 -4.65 -3.30
N ASN A 60 -3.84 -5.83 -3.18
CA ASN A 60 -3.94 -6.78 -4.29
C ASN A 60 -4.78 -6.26 -5.45
N LYS A 61 -5.88 -5.54 -5.16
CA LYS A 61 -6.66 -4.83 -6.19
C LYS A 61 -5.78 -3.83 -6.97
N ALA A 62 -4.97 -3.03 -6.28
CA ALA A 62 -4.06 -2.09 -6.92
C ALA A 62 -2.99 -2.81 -7.76
N ARG A 63 -2.41 -3.90 -7.24
CA ARG A 63 -1.43 -4.72 -7.97
C ARG A 63 -2.00 -5.26 -9.27
N MET A 64 -3.20 -5.85 -9.24
CA MET A 64 -3.87 -6.36 -10.44
C MET A 64 -4.16 -5.24 -11.45
N ALA A 65 -4.63 -4.07 -10.99
CA ALA A 65 -4.87 -2.92 -11.86
C ALA A 65 -3.61 -2.41 -12.58
N HIS A 66 -2.43 -2.68 -12.01
CA HIS A 66 -1.13 -2.36 -12.59
C HIS A 66 -0.40 -3.56 -13.21
N ASN A 67 -1.12 -4.65 -13.52
CA ASN A 67 -0.58 -5.88 -14.11
C ASN A 67 0.55 -6.53 -13.29
N MET A 68 0.53 -6.31 -11.97
CA MET A 68 1.45 -6.95 -11.04
C MET A 68 0.83 -8.22 -10.46
N VAL A 69 1.66 -9.22 -10.17
CA VAL A 69 1.22 -10.46 -9.52
C VAL A 69 0.70 -10.15 -8.12
N PRO A 70 -0.55 -10.49 -7.75
CA PRO A 70 -1.04 -10.27 -6.39
C PRO A 70 -0.24 -11.11 -5.39
N PHE A 71 -0.19 -10.67 -4.14
CA PHE A 71 0.43 -11.46 -3.08
C PHE A 71 -0.45 -12.67 -2.76
N ILE A 72 0.17 -13.84 -2.68
CA ILE A 72 -0.43 -15.04 -2.10
C ILE A 72 -0.03 -15.14 -0.64
N GLN A 73 -0.96 -15.55 0.21
CA GLN A 73 -0.62 -15.91 1.59
C GLN A 73 0.03 -17.30 1.54
N ILE A 74 1.21 -17.42 2.12
CA ILE A 74 1.88 -18.70 2.34
C ILE A 74 1.78 -18.96 3.84
N GLU A 75 1.37 -20.15 4.22
CA GLU A 75 1.44 -20.58 5.62
C GLU A 75 2.91 -20.56 6.03
N ALA A 76 3.25 -19.71 6.99
CA ALA A 76 4.57 -19.74 7.58
C ALA A 76 4.63 -20.97 8.47
N ASP A 77 5.35 -22.00 8.04
CA ASP A 77 5.72 -23.11 8.92
C ASP A 77 6.39 -22.51 10.17
N GLU A 78 6.02 -23.01 11.35
CA GLU A 78 6.67 -22.62 12.59
C GLU A 78 8.17 -22.87 12.42
N ALA A 79 8.98 -21.83 12.63
CA ALA A 79 10.43 -21.98 12.60
C ALA A 79 10.82 -22.90 13.77
N GLU A 80 10.97 -24.19 13.49
CA GLU A 80 11.58 -25.14 14.42
C GLU A 80 13.06 -24.78 14.51
N ASN A 81 13.47 -24.24 15.66
CA ASN A 81 14.89 -24.13 15.96
C ASN A 81 15.41 -25.56 16.17
N ASP A 82 16.35 -25.99 15.34
CA ASP A 82 17.08 -27.24 15.55
C ASP A 82 18.05 -27.04 16.72
N ASP A 83 17.54 -27.25 17.94
CA ASP A 83 18.31 -27.19 19.19
C ASP A 83 19.34 -28.35 19.30
N ASN A 84 19.41 -29.25 18.31
CA ASN A 84 20.29 -30.42 18.31
C ASN A 84 21.57 -30.23 17.47
N PHE A 85 21.91 -29.00 17.06
CA PHE A 85 23.18 -28.76 16.37
C PHE A 85 24.38 -28.90 17.32
N GLU A 86 25.15 -29.98 17.19
CA GLU A 86 26.42 -30.17 17.91
C GLU A 86 27.39 -29.03 17.57
N ARG A 87 27.70 -28.20 18.58
CA ARG A 87 28.73 -27.17 18.47
C ARG A 87 30.10 -27.84 18.38
N VAL A 88 30.77 -27.71 17.24
CA VAL A 88 32.19 -28.07 17.10
C VAL A 88 33.02 -27.10 17.97
N SER A 89 33.78 -27.64 18.91
CA SER A 89 34.70 -26.89 19.78
C SER A 89 36.08 -26.74 19.16
#